data_AF-A0A9Q1BJE9-F1
#
_entry.id   AF-A0A9Q1BJE9-F1
#
_cell.length_a   1.000
_cell.length_b   1.000
_cell.length_c   1.000
_cell.angle_alpha   90.00
_cell.angle_beta   90.00
_cell.angle_gamma   90.00
#
_symmetry.space_group_name_H-M   'P 1'
#
loop_
_entity.id
_entity.type
_entity.pdbx_description
1 polymer ?
#
loop_
_entity_poly.entity_id
_entity_poly.type
_entity_poly.pdbx_seq_one_letter_code
_entity_poly.pdbx_strand_id
1 'polypeptide(L)'
;MDIVKVEGVTVEEINLRVEEFDKRLKALDEIQEQIQELITEEDDLLKEIEQASTVRNKAFFCKSEAVRVIGQIKASSTGPSVSTGKSLSSTRLPKLELPKFSGDITTWQTFWDKFVAIVDISDIPVINKFTYLQSLLEGDALLSIQGLSLTDSHYRLACYILKESNGRKERI
;
A
#
# COMPACT_ATOMS: atom_id res chain seq x y z
N MET A 1 -49.67 -29.35 -36.57
CA MET A 1 -49.35 -28.37 -35.51
C MET A 1 -48.87 -29.18 -34.33
N ASP A 2 -47.56 -29.35 -34.25
CA ASP A 2 -46.90 -30.09 -33.18
C ASP A 2 -46.95 -29.29 -31.88
N ILE A 3 -47.60 -29.85 -30.88
CA ILE A 3 -47.64 -29.32 -29.53
C ILE A 3 -46.31 -29.73 -28.89
N VAL A 4 -45.37 -28.79 -28.84
CA VAL A 4 -44.11 -28.94 -28.10
C VAL A 4 -44.46 -29.07 -26.62
N LYS A 5 -44.43 -30.30 -26.09
CA LYS A 5 -44.41 -30.57 -24.65
C LYS A 5 -43.09 -30.01 -24.13
N VAL A 6 -43.16 -28.91 -23.39
CA VAL A 6 -42.06 -28.48 -22.53
C VAL A 6 -42.12 -29.42 -21.31
N GLU A 7 -41.18 -30.36 -21.24
CA GLU A 7 -41.03 -31.24 -20.08
C GLU A 7 -40.71 -30.37 -18.86
N GLY A 8 -41.64 -30.38 -17.89
CA GLY A 8 -41.47 -29.70 -16.61
C GLY A 8 -40.46 -30.46 -15.76
N VAL A 9 -39.41 -29.78 -15.34
CA VAL A 9 -38.44 -30.27 -14.35
C VAL A 9 -39.21 -30.76 -13.13
N THR A 10 -38.94 -32.00 -12.71
CA THR A 10 -39.65 -32.62 -11.58
C THR A 10 -39.12 -32.11 -10.24
N VAL A 11 -39.95 -32.16 -9.19
CA VAL A 11 -39.54 -31.76 -7.83
C VAL A 11 -38.35 -32.61 -7.35
N GLU A 12 -38.34 -33.90 -7.67
CA GLU A 12 -37.20 -34.80 -7.47
C GLU A 12 -35.90 -34.28 -8.10
N GLU A 13 -35.97 -33.78 -9.33
CA GLU A 13 -34.79 -33.30 -10.06
C GLU A 13 -34.25 -31.99 -9.47
N ILE A 14 -35.14 -31.14 -8.97
CA ILE A 14 -34.78 -29.95 -8.20
C ILE A 14 -34.11 -30.34 -6.87
N ASN A 15 -34.69 -31.30 -6.13
CA ASN A 15 -34.12 -31.78 -4.87
C ASN A 15 -32.73 -32.38 -5.06
N LEU A 16 -32.53 -33.17 -6.12
CA LEU A 16 -31.22 -33.71 -6.48
C LEU A 16 -30.21 -32.59 -6.78
N ARG A 17 -30.65 -31.51 -7.46
CA ARG A 17 -29.79 -30.35 -7.74
C ARG A 17 -29.43 -29.58 -6.46
N VAL A 18 -30.37 -29.44 -5.54
CA VAL A 18 -30.14 -28.80 -4.23
C VAL A 18 -29.12 -29.61 -3.42
N GLU A 19 -29.28 -30.93 -3.33
CA GLU A 19 -28.31 -31.80 -2.65
C GLU A 19 -26.92 -31.73 -3.29
N GLU A 20 -26.85 -31.66 -4.63
CA GLU A 20 -25.57 -31.48 -5.32
C GLU A 20 -24.95 -30.12 -5.04
N PHE A 21 -25.76 -29.06 -4.94
CA PHE A 21 -25.31 -27.73 -4.60
C PHE A 21 -24.76 -27.66 -3.17
N ASP A 22 -25.45 -28.29 -2.22
CA ASP A 22 -24.99 -28.40 -0.82
C ASP A 22 -23.67 -29.15 -0.71
N LYS A 23 -23.48 -30.22 -1.51
CA LYS A 23 -22.18 -30.92 -1.59
C LYS A 23 -21.08 -30.00 -2.11
N ARG A 24 -21.36 -29.19 -3.13
CA ARG A 24 -20.39 -28.24 -3.68
C ARG A 24 -20.05 -27.10 -2.72
N LEU A 25 -21.03 -26.62 -1.94
CA LEU A 25 -20.79 -25.62 -0.89
C LEU A 25 -19.85 -26.17 0.18
N LYS A 26 -20.08 -27.39 0.65
CA LYS A 26 -19.16 -28.03 1.61
C LYS A 26 -17.75 -28.18 1.06
N ALA A 27 -17.61 -28.58 -0.21
CA ALA A 27 -16.30 -28.68 -0.84
C ALA A 27 -15.60 -27.31 -0.97
N LEU A 28 -16.35 -26.23 -1.19
CA LEU A 28 -15.81 -24.86 -1.19
C LEU A 28 -15.29 -24.46 0.18
N ASP A 29 -16.05 -24.73 1.25
CA ASP A 29 -15.64 -24.42 2.62
C ASP A 29 -14.36 -25.18 2.99
N GLU A 30 -14.26 -26.45 2.61
CA GLU A 30 -13.10 -27.31 2.89
C GLU A 30 -11.84 -26.87 2.10
N ILE A 31 -12.00 -26.39 0.87
CA ILE A 31 -10.91 -25.79 0.09
C ILE A 31 -10.49 -24.45 0.69
N GLN A 32 -11.44 -23.63 1.15
CA GLN A 32 -11.16 -22.34 1.78
C GLN A 32 -10.35 -22.51 3.07
N GLU A 33 -10.67 -23.53 3.87
CA GLU A 33 -9.92 -23.87 5.08
C GLU A 33 -8.48 -24.29 4.75
N GLN A 34 -8.28 -25.13 3.72
CA GLN A 34 -6.95 -25.52 3.25
C GLN A 34 -6.12 -24.34 2.72
N ILE A 35 -6.76 -23.43 1.97
CA ILE A 35 -6.10 -22.20 1.49
C ILE A 35 -5.66 -21.35 2.69
N GLN A 36 -6.52 -21.18 3.69
CA GLN A 36 -6.21 -20.36 4.86
C GLN A 36 -5.09 -20.96 5.72
N GLU A 37 -5.00 -22.29 5.83
CA GLU A 37 -3.88 -22.96 6.50
C GLU A 37 -2.55 -22.71 5.76
N LEU A 38 -2.56 -22.74 4.43
CA LEU A 38 -1.39 -22.47 3.59
C LEU A 38 -0.97 -20.99 3.57
N ILE A 39 -1.87 -20.03 3.83
CA ILE A 39 -1.57 -18.57 3.89
C ILE A 39 -0.90 -18.17 5.23
N THR A 40 -0.19 -19.07 5.91
CA THR A 40 0.59 -18.71 7.11
C THR A 40 1.72 -17.71 6.82
N GLU A 41 2.15 -17.59 5.55
CA GLU A 41 3.26 -16.74 5.11
C GLU A 41 2.96 -15.23 5.11
N GLU A 42 1.69 -14.81 5.00
CA GLU A 42 1.34 -13.39 4.92
C GLU A 42 1.56 -12.66 6.27
N ASP A 43 1.30 -13.34 7.39
CA ASP A 43 1.55 -12.83 8.73
C ASP A 43 3.06 -12.75 9.06
N ASP A 44 3.86 -13.66 8.52
CA ASP A 44 5.31 -13.65 8.71
C ASP A 44 5.98 -12.53 7.91
N LEU A 45 5.53 -12.28 6.68
CA LEU A 45 5.96 -11.12 5.90
C LEU A 45 5.61 -9.79 6.58
N LEU A 46 4.41 -9.68 7.16
CA LEU A 46 4.01 -8.49 7.91
C LEU A 46 4.90 -8.27 9.14
N LYS A 47 5.22 -9.32 9.90
CA LYS A 47 6.16 -9.26 11.02
C LYS A 47 7.57 -8.84 10.60
N GLU A 48 8.06 -9.37 9.48
CA GLU A 48 9.40 -9.04 8.99
C GLU A 48 9.48 -7.57 8.54
N ILE A 49 8.43 -7.07 7.87
CA ILE A 49 8.29 -5.65 7.52
C ILE A 49 8.26 -4.77 8.77
N GLU A 50 7.50 -5.16 9.80
CA GLU A 50 7.42 -4.43 11.06
C GLU A 50 8.77 -4.37 11.78
N GLN A 51 9.50 -5.50 11.83
CA GLN A 51 10.85 -5.56 12.39
C GLN A 51 11.83 -4.66 11.61
N ALA A 52 11.81 -4.72 10.28
CA ALA A 52 12.66 -3.88 9.44
C ALA A 52 12.37 -2.38 9.66
N SER A 53 11.09 -2.01 9.82
CA SER A 53 10.69 -0.63 10.13
C SER A 53 11.22 -0.18 11.50
N THR A 54 11.18 -1.05 12.49
CA THR A 54 11.68 -0.78 13.85
C THR A 54 13.19 -0.53 13.83
N VAL A 55 13.96 -1.36 13.12
CA VAL A 55 15.41 -1.19 12.97
C VAL A 55 15.72 0.14 12.27
N ARG A 56 15.01 0.45 11.18
CA ARG A 56 15.17 1.69 10.43
C ARG A 56 14.92 2.93 11.30
N ASN A 57 13.85 2.93 12.08
CA ASN A 57 13.48 4.05 12.95
C ASN A 57 14.53 4.28 14.04
N LYS A 58 15.03 3.20 14.66
CA LYS A 58 16.13 3.27 15.64
C LYS A 58 17.40 3.85 15.01
N ALA A 59 17.78 3.37 13.82
CA ALA A 59 18.96 3.86 13.12
C ALA A 59 18.82 5.35 12.73
N PHE A 60 17.65 5.76 12.28
CA PHE A 60 17.34 7.16 11.97
C PHE A 60 17.48 8.04 13.22
N PHE A 61 16.90 7.62 14.35
CA PHE A 61 16.99 8.36 15.61
C PHE A 61 18.45 8.53 16.05
N CYS A 62 19.23 7.44 16.08
CA CYS A 62 20.65 7.49 16.42
C CYS A 62 21.44 8.43 15.49
N LYS A 63 21.17 8.37 14.18
CA LYS A 63 21.80 9.26 13.20
C LYS A 63 21.42 10.72 13.46
N SER A 64 20.16 11.01 13.76
CA SER A 64 19.68 12.37 14.04
C SER A 64 20.35 12.95 15.29
N GLU A 65 20.51 12.15 16.35
CA GLU A 65 21.19 12.56 17.57
C GLU A 65 22.69 12.80 17.33
N ALA A 66 23.35 11.93 16.58
CA ALA A 66 24.75 12.14 16.20
C ALA A 66 24.93 13.44 15.40
N VAL A 67 24.07 13.71 14.42
CA VAL A 67 24.09 14.95 13.64
C VAL A 67 23.86 16.18 14.53
N ARG A 68 22.91 16.10 15.47
CA ARG A 68 22.64 17.17 16.44
C ARG A 68 23.87 17.49 17.30
N VAL A 69 24.53 16.47 17.85
CA VAL A 69 25.74 16.63 18.67
C VAL A 69 26.89 17.21 17.84
N ILE A 70 27.10 16.75 16.61
CA ILE A 70 28.11 17.31 15.70
C ILE A 70 27.85 18.79 15.43
N GLY A 71 26.58 19.19 15.24
CA GLY A 71 26.18 20.59 15.08
C GLY A 71 26.49 21.45 16.31
N GLN A 72 26.22 20.93 17.51
CA GLN A 72 26.52 21.63 18.77
C GLN A 72 28.03 21.80 18.99
N ILE A 73 28.84 20.78 18.68
CA ILE A 73 30.31 20.88 18.77
C ILE A 73 30.85 21.95 17.82
N LYS A 74 30.32 22.03 16.59
CA LYS A 74 30.71 23.06 15.60
C LYS A 74 30.28 24.48 15.99
N ALA A 75 29.16 24.63 16.70
CA ALA A 75 28.69 25.93 17.19
C ALA A 75 29.47 26.43 18.42
N SER A 76 30.13 25.53 19.15
CA SER A 76 30.84 25.84 20.40
C SER A 76 32.29 26.30 20.20
N SER A 77 32.81 26.25 18.96
CA SER A 77 34.20 26.58 18.62
C SER A 77 34.43 27.98 18.04
N THR A 78 33.41 28.86 18.04
CA THR A 78 33.57 30.29 17.71
C THR A 78 33.30 31.15 18.93
N GLY A 79 34.29 31.94 19.36
CA GLY A 79 34.22 32.86 20.52
C GLY A 79 33.13 33.93 20.44
N PRO A 80 32.94 34.74 21.50
CA PRO A 80 31.77 35.59 21.65
C PRO A 80 31.87 36.79 20.70
N SER A 81 30.90 36.94 19.80
CA SER A 81 30.67 38.19 19.09
C SER A 81 29.19 38.55 19.18
N VAL A 82 28.95 39.71 19.80
CA VAL A 82 27.65 40.37 19.93
C VAL A 82 27.21 40.87 18.56
N SER A 83 25.99 40.52 18.11
CA SER A 83 25.06 41.48 17.50
C SER A 83 23.72 40.85 17.09
N THR A 84 22.67 41.45 17.63
CA THR A 84 21.43 41.88 16.99
C THR A 84 20.67 40.90 16.09
N GLY A 85 19.49 40.51 16.56
CA GLY A 85 18.62 39.53 15.93
C GLY A 85 18.13 39.90 14.53
N LYS A 86 17.88 38.86 13.74
CA LYS A 86 16.77 38.80 12.79
C LYS A 86 16.52 37.36 12.34
N SER A 87 15.24 36.98 12.44
CA SER A 87 14.53 35.95 11.69
C SER A 87 14.96 34.49 11.86
N LEU A 88 14.09 33.73 12.52
CA LEU A 88 13.89 32.31 12.28
C LEU A 88 13.66 32.10 10.78
N SER A 89 14.72 31.78 10.03
CA SER A 89 14.57 31.26 8.68
C SER A 89 13.99 29.85 8.81
N SER A 90 12.66 29.78 8.78
CA SER A 90 11.94 28.59 8.37
C SER A 90 12.54 28.14 7.05
N THR A 91 13.40 27.13 7.11
CA THR A 91 13.84 26.35 5.97
C THR A 91 12.61 25.62 5.44
N ARG A 92 11.78 26.32 4.67
CA ARG A 92 10.78 25.66 3.83
C ARG A 92 11.57 24.88 2.78
N LEU A 93 11.66 23.58 2.98
CA LEU A 93 12.14 22.67 1.94
C LEU A 93 11.34 22.95 0.66
N PRO A 94 11.98 22.92 -0.53
CA PRO A 94 11.25 22.98 -1.79
C PRO A 94 10.16 21.90 -1.76
N LYS A 95 8.94 22.25 -2.16
CA LYS A 95 7.84 21.27 -2.32
C LYS A 95 8.38 20.15 -3.20
N LEU A 96 8.55 18.98 -2.62
CA LEU A 96 9.06 17.81 -3.31
C LEU A 96 7.93 17.32 -4.21
N GLU A 97 7.90 17.83 -5.44
CA GLU A 97 6.92 17.42 -6.44
C GLU A 97 7.28 15.98 -6.86
N LEU A 98 6.50 15.03 -6.35
CA LEU A 98 6.57 13.65 -6.83
C LEU A 98 6.07 13.63 -8.28
N PRO A 99 6.83 13.04 -9.22
CA PRO A 99 6.37 12.88 -10.58
C PRO A 99 5.12 12.01 -10.59
N LYS A 100 4.17 12.37 -11.45
CA LYS A 100 2.95 11.59 -11.62
C LYS A 100 3.27 10.26 -12.31
N PHE A 101 2.53 9.22 -11.96
CA PHE A 101 2.70 7.87 -12.45
C PHE A 101 1.48 7.43 -13.27
N SER A 102 1.68 7.19 -14.56
CA SER A 102 0.61 6.84 -15.49
C SER A 102 0.41 5.33 -15.67
N GLY A 103 1.23 4.48 -15.04
CA GLY A 103 1.26 3.04 -15.29
C GLY A 103 2.47 2.53 -16.07
N ASP A 104 3.50 3.36 -16.32
CA ASP A 104 4.72 2.94 -17.00
C ASP A 104 5.66 2.15 -16.07
N ILE A 105 5.75 0.84 -16.32
CA ILE A 105 6.50 -0.12 -15.50
C ILE A 105 7.96 0.27 -15.34
N THR A 106 8.57 0.87 -16.37
CA THR A 106 9.99 1.25 -16.33
C THR A 106 10.27 2.31 -15.27
N THR A 107 9.26 3.10 -14.92
CA THR A 107 9.33 4.16 -13.91
C THR A 107 8.70 3.76 -12.57
N TRP A 108 7.99 2.63 -12.53
CA TRP A 108 7.24 2.17 -11.35
C TRP A 108 8.12 2.04 -10.12
N GLN A 109 9.26 1.37 -10.22
CA GLN A 109 10.13 1.14 -9.07
C GLN A 109 10.69 2.45 -8.51
N THR A 110 11.10 3.38 -9.39
CA THR A 110 11.58 4.71 -9.00
C THR A 110 10.47 5.55 -8.36
N PHE A 111 9.24 5.46 -8.88
CA PHE A 111 8.08 6.13 -8.30
C PHE A 111 7.76 5.57 -6.91
N TRP A 112 7.70 4.25 -6.79
CA TRP A 112 7.34 3.56 -5.56
C TRP A 112 8.34 3.83 -4.44
N ASP A 113 9.64 3.77 -4.72
CA ASP A 113 10.69 4.07 -3.73
C ASP A 113 10.61 5.52 -3.23
N LYS A 114 10.34 6.48 -4.13
CA LYS A 114 10.15 7.88 -3.75
C LYS A 114 8.87 8.05 -2.92
N PHE A 115 7.76 7.44 -3.33
CA PHE A 115 6.51 7.51 -2.61
C PHE A 115 6.66 6.96 -1.17
N VAL A 116 7.30 5.81 -1.01
CA VAL A 116 7.56 5.21 0.30
C VAL A 116 8.44 6.12 1.16
N ALA A 117 9.53 6.63 0.59
CA ALA A 117 10.48 7.48 1.32
C ALA A 117 9.87 8.79 1.84
N ILE A 118 8.90 9.35 1.12
CA ILE A 118 8.35 10.69 1.39
C ILE A 118 7.02 10.61 2.12
N VAL A 119 6.14 9.69 1.72
CA VAL A 119 4.74 9.67 2.12
C VAL A 119 4.47 8.53 3.10
N ASP A 120 4.94 7.32 2.78
CA ASP A 120 4.59 6.14 3.57
C ASP A 120 5.30 6.12 4.94
N ILE A 121 6.57 6.55 4.99
CA ILE A 121 7.36 6.66 6.23
C ILE A 121 6.97 7.87 7.09
N SER A 122 6.29 8.87 6.51
CA SER A 122 5.88 10.07 7.24
C SER A 122 4.69 9.82 8.17
N ASP A 123 4.66 10.50 9.31
CA ASP A 123 3.55 10.47 10.29
C ASP A 123 2.35 11.32 9.83
N ILE A 124 1.84 11.00 8.63
CA ILE A 124 0.71 11.66 7.99
C ILE A 124 -0.52 10.76 8.17
N PRO A 125 -1.72 11.32 8.43
CA PRO A 125 -2.95 10.52 8.47
C PRO A 125 -3.13 9.71 7.19
N VAL A 126 -3.54 8.45 7.32
CA VAL A 126 -3.64 7.52 6.18
C VAL A 126 -4.59 8.03 5.09
N ILE A 127 -5.67 8.71 5.48
CA ILE A 127 -6.58 9.38 4.54
C ILE A 127 -5.83 10.38 3.66
N ASN A 128 -4.95 11.20 4.26
CA ASN A 128 -4.16 12.18 3.53
C ASN A 128 -3.10 11.51 2.66
N LYS A 129 -2.49 10.41 3.11
CA LYS A 129 -1.58 9.59 2.28
C LYS A 129 -2.30 9.03 1.06
N PHE A 130 -3.54 8.57 1.24
CA PHE A 130 -4.33 7.99 0.17
C PHE A 130 -4.79 9.04 -0.85
N THR A 131 -5.31 10.18 -0.38
CA THR A 131 -5.63 11.31 -1.27
C THR A 131 -4.38 11.78 -2.03
N TYR A 132 -3.23 11.81 -1.37
CA TYR A 132 -1.99 12.18 -2.02
C TYR A 132 -1.54 11.15 -3.06
N LEU A 133 -1.63 9.85 -2.75
CA LEU A 133 -1.39 8.77 -3.71
C LEU A 133 -2.29 8.92 -4.94
N GLN A 134 -3.61 9.11 -4.77
CA GLN A 134 -4.53 9.32 -5.89
C GLN A 134 -4.15 10.52 -6.76
N SER A 135 -3.67 11.62 -6.15
CA SER A 135 -3.24 12.81 -6.90
C SER A 135 -1.97 12.62 -7.74
N LEU A 136 -1.18 11.59 -7.41
CA LEU A 136 0.06 11.24 -8.09
C LEU A 136 -0.15 10.17 -9.16
N LEU A 137 -1.32 9.55 -9.24
CA LEU A 137 -1.63 8.54 -10.25
C LEU A 137 -2.39 9.15 -11.42
N GLU A 138 -2.09 8.69 -12.61
CA GLU A 138 -2.77 9.06 -13.85
C GLU A 138 -3.05 7.81 -14.69
N GLY A 139 -3.89 7.95 -15.72
CA GLY A 139 -4.16 6.88 -16.69
C GLY A 139 -4.59 5.56 -16.03
N ASP A 140 -3.99 4.46 -16.50
CA ASP A 140 -4.35 3.10 -16.09
C ASP A 140 -4.08 2.83 -14.60
N ALA A 141 -3.06 3.49 -14.03
CA ALA A 141 -2.74 3.34 -12.62
C ALA A 141 -3.82 3.96 -11.71
N LEU A 142 -4.39 5.10 -12.12
CA LEU A 142 -5.50 5.71 -11.39
C LEU A 142 -6.79 4.89 -11.55
N LEU A 143 -7.09 4.43 -12.77
CA LEU A 143 -8.26 3.60 -13.07
C LEU A 143 -8.30 2.33 -12.20
N SER A 144 -7.14 1.75 -11.93
CA SER A 144 -7.00 0.52 -11.13
C SER A 144 -7.48 0.69 -9.68
N ILE A 145 -7.49 1.91 -9.15
CA ILE A 145 -7.85 2.18 -7.74
C ILE A 145 -9.01 3.18 -7.58
N GLN A 146 -9.61 3.65 -8.68
CA GLN A 146 -10.62 4.72 -8.68
C GLN A 146 -11.92 4.33 -7.94
N GLY A 147 -12.23 3.03 -7.86
CA GLY A 147 -13.42 2.52 -7.14
C GLY A 147 -13.27 2.47 -5.62
N LEU A 148 -12.10 2.79 -5.08
CA LEU A 148 -11.80 2.65 -3.65
C LEU A 148 -12.19 3.91 -2.87
N SER A 149 -12.91 3.73 -1.76
CA SER A 149 -13.26 4.83 -0.85
C SER A 149 -12.08 5.22 0.05
N LEU A 150 -11.95 6.49 0.43
CA LEU A 150 -10.87 7.00 1.29
C LEU A 150 -10.89 6.43 2.73
N THR A 151 -10.49 5.19 2.91
CA THR A 151 -10.40 4.47 4.20
C THR A 151 -9.03 3.82 4.36
N ASP A 152 -8.64 3.49 5.61
CA ASP A 152 -7.35 2.82 5.89
C ASP A 152 -7.21 1.48 5.15
N SER A 153 -8.26 0.65 5.23
CA SER A 153 -8.30 -0.65 4.56
C SER A 153 -8.16 -0.51 3.03
N HIS A 154 -8.80 0.49 2.44
CA HIS A 154 -8.71 0.74 1.01
C HIS A 154 -7.40 1.38 0.58
N TYR A 155 -6.72 2.14 1.44
CA TYR A 155 -5.35 2.61 1.17
C TYR A 155 -4.39 1.42 1.04
N ARG A 156 -4.46 0.46 1.97
CA ARG A 156 -3.66 -0.77 1.91
C ARG A 156 -3.97 -1.58 0.66
N LEU A 157 -5.25 -1.72 0.33
CA LEU A 157 -5.69 -2.39 -0.89
C LEU A 157 -5.22 -1.69 -2.17
N ALA A 158 -5.27 -0.35 -2.21
CA ALA A 158 -4.75 0.42 -3.34
C ALA A 158 -3.24 0.19 -3.54
N CYS A 159 -2.47 0.23 -2.46
CA CYS A 159 -1.03 -0.06 -2.49
C CYS A 159 -0.73 -1.48 -2.97
N TYR A 160 -1.53 -2.47 -2.55
CA TYR A 160 -1.43 -3.85 -3.02
C TYR A 160 -1.70 -3.96 -4.52
N ILE A 161 -2.84 -3.44 -4.99
CA ILE A 161 -3.24 -3.49 -6.40
C ILE A 161 -2.16 -2.86 -7.28
N LEU A 162 -1.64 -1.69 -6.90
CA LEU A 162 -0.62 -0.99 -7.69
C LEU A 162 0.71 -1.76 -7.74
N LYS A 163 1.14 -2.40 -6.65
CA LYS A 163 2.32 -3.28 -6.66
C LYS A 163 2.11 -4.50 -7.52
N GLU A 164 0.93 -5.11 -7.45
CA GLU A 164 0.64 -6.34 -8.17
C GLU A 164 0.50 -6.10 -9.68
N SER A 165 -0.18 -5.02 -10.08
CA SER A 165 -0.42 -4.67 -11.47
C SER A 165 0.85 -4.21 -12.20
N ASN A 166 1.75 -3.52 -11.49
CA ASN A 166 2.98 -2.97 -12.08
C ASN A 166 4.22 -3.85 -11.82
N GLY A 167 4.25 -4.66 -10.76
CA GLY A 167 5.32 -5.60 -10.46
C GLY A 167 5.26 -6.91 -11.28
N ARG A 168 4.08 -7.34 -11.73
CA ARG A 168 3.95 -8.55 -12.58
C ARG A 168 4.55 -8.40 -13.98
N LYS A 169 4.78 -7.18 -14.46
CA LYS A 169 5.27 -6.93 -15.82
C LYS A 169 6.81 -7.01 -15.97
N GLU A 170 7.56 -7.33 -14.92
CA GLU A 170 8.99 -7.69 -15.00
C GLU A 170 9.26 -9.14 -15.47
N ARG A 171 8.22 -9.98 -15.60
CA ARG A 171 8.36 -11.36 -16.12
C ARG A 171 7.83 -11.46 -17.55
N ILE A 172 8.55 -10.91 -18.53
CA ILE A 172 8.41 -11.33 -19.94
C ILE A 172 9.79 -11.39 -20.58
#